data_AF-A0A7C3B6T0-F1
#
_entry.id   AF-A0A7C3B6T0-F1
#
_cell.length_a   1.000
_cell.length_b   1.000
_cell.length_c   1.000
_cell.angle_alpha   90.00
_cell.angle_beta   90.00
_cell.angle_gamma   90.00
#
_symmetry.space_group_name_H-M   'P 1'
#
loop_
_entity.id
_entity.type
_entity.pdbx_description
1 polymer ?
#
loop_
_entity_poly.entity_id
_entity_poly.type
_entity_poly.pdbx_seq_one_letter_code
_entity_poly.pdbx_strand_id
1 'polypeptide(L)'
;MYLNPIRKNEDYFHIEIPGKACDHINWEYFQALEQYLSSNFNDQYKYRRLDFAFDNVPFNPQDVEHAIKENQLRSLAKRETLKFHGSPFQLRDNDEIGTYTVELGSSTSQRMITVYNKRGPTRLEFQMRDKRAHLITCELFGADNITNWYEIMIGHLRDYVDFSTPWWDEFTQSIGRAWVTLSNPKEVSMEKILNWYENQIAPAFSVIVDTQSSEVINKMINRGRNRRGARYNFLLDPRGASINK
;
A
#
# COMPACT_ATOMS: atom_id res chain seq x y z
N MET A 1 -5.37 -17.47 12.89
CA MET A 1 -6.32 -16.66 13.67
C MET A 1 -5.63 -16.34 15.00
N TYR A 2 -5.37 -15.07 15.28
CA TYR A 2 -4.78 -14.65 16.55
C TYR A 2 -5.79 -13.79 17.30
N LEU A 3 -6.13 -14.21 18.52
CA LEU A 3 -6.99 -13.46 19.45
C LEU A 3 -6.10 -12.68 20.40
N ASN A 4 -5.41 -11.66 19.91
CA ASN A 4 -4.64 -10.77 20.77
C ASN A 4 -5.33 -9.41 20.79
N PRO A 5 -6.05 -9.06 21.88
CA PRO A 5 -6.57 -7.71 22.04
C PRO A 5 -5.39 -6.73 22.12
N ILE A 6 -5.27 -5.85 21.12
CA ILE A 6 -4.21 -4.83 21.05
C ILE A 6 -4.51 -3.67 22.04
N ARG A 7 -5.77 -3.56 22.51
CA ARG A 7 -6.23 -2.52 23.43
C ARG A 7 -7.00 -3.14 24.59
N LYS A 8 -6.75 -2.67 25.81
CA LYS A 8 -7.31 -3.21 27.07
C LYS A 8 -8.85 -3.17 27.17
N ASN A 9 -9.54 -2.40 26.33
CA ASN A 9 -10.96 -2.08 26.50
C ASN A 9 -11.83 -2.36 25.25
N GLU A 10 -11.31 -2.98 24.19
CA GLU A 10 -12.09 -3.29 22.98
C GLU A 10 -11.76 -4.70 22.50
N ASP A 11 -12.79 -5.54 22.36
CA ASP A 11 -12.66 -6.86 21.74
C ASP A 11 -12.36 -6.67 20.25
N TYR A 12 -11.14 -7.00 19.85
CA TYR A 12 -10.67 -6.91 18.46
C TYR A 12 -10.18 -8.27 17.98
N PHE A 13 -10.61 -8.64 16.78
CA PHE A 13 -10.20 -9.87 16.11
C PHE A 13 -9.25 -9.56 14.96
N HIS A 14 -8.16 -10.32 14.85
CA HIS A 14 -7.26 -10.27 13.71
C HIS A 14 -7.25 -11.61 12.97
N ILE A 15 -7.62 -11.56 11.70
CA ILE A 15 -7.59 -12.71 10.80
C ILE A 15 -6.45 -12.47 9.80
N GLU A 16 -5.56 -13.46 9.72
CA GLU A 16 -4.49 -13.53 8.73
C GLU A 16 -4.66 -14.84 7.95
N ILE A 17 -4.71 -14.74 6.62
CA ILE A 17 -4.78 -15.86 5.70
C ILE A 17 -3.46 -15.84 4.90
N PRO A 18 -2.47 -16.66 5.27
CA PRO A 18 -1.18 -16.66 4.58
C PRO A 18 -1.33 -17.21 3.16
N GLY A 19 -0.38 -16.89 2.26
CA GLY A 19 -0.44 -17.34 0.87
C GLY A 19 -0.66 -18.86 0.70
N LYS A 20 0.01 -19.68 1.53
CA LYS A 20 -0.20 -21.14 1.55
C LYS A 20 -1.64 -21.57 1.88
N ALA A 21 -2.36 -20.78 2.68
CA ALA A 21 -3.76 -21.03 2.96
C ALA A 21 -4.66 -20.57 1.82
N CYS A 22 -4.32 -19.46 1.14
CA CYS A 22 -5.03 -19.01 -0.05
C CYS A 22 -5.04 -20.07 -1.16
N ASP A 23 -3.98 -20.87 -1.29
CA ASP A 23 -3.89 -22.00 -2.23
C ASP A 23 -5.00 -23.06 -2.00
N HIS A 24 -5.64 -23.06 -0.84
CA HIS A 24 -6.67 -24.02 -0.44
C HIS A 24 -8.06 -23.40 -0.23
N ILE A 25 -8.21 -22.10 -0.47
CA ILE A 25 -9.48 -21.37 -0.28
C ILE A 25 -10.00 -20.92 -1.65
N ASN A 26 -11.20 -21.37 -2.00
CA ASN A 26 -11.84 -20.93 -3.23
C ASN A 26 -12.35 -19.49 -3.10
N TRP A 27 -12.44 -18.78 -4.23
CA TRP A 27 -12.71 -17.34 -4.25
C TRP A 27 -14.09 -16.97 -3.69
N GLU A 28 -15.07 -17.87 -3.80
CA GLU A 28 -16.44 -17.67 -3.29
C GLU A 28 -16.44 -17.50 -1.76
N TYR A 29 -15.45 -18.08 -1.04
CA TYR A 29 -15.31 -17.84 0.39
C TYR A 29 -14.85 -16.42 0.72
N PHE A 30 -14.01 -15.83 -0.13
CA PHE A 30 -13.62 -14.42 0.04
C PHE A 30 -14.80 -13.50 -0.26
N GLN A 31 -15.59 -13.82 -1.28
CA GLN A 31 -16.82 -13.10 -1.59
C GLN A 31 -17.85 -13.21 -0.45
N ALA A 32 -18.10 -14.42 0.06
CA ALA A 32 -19.00 -14.65 1.18
C ALA A 32 -18.53 -13.93 2.46
N LEU A 33 -17.20 -13.90 2.69
CA LEU A 33 -16.61 -13.16 3.80
C LEU A 33 -16.89 -11.65 3.66
N GLU A 34 -16.66 -11.06 2.48
CA GLU A 34 -16.92 -9.64 2.27
C GLU A 34 -18.42 -9.31 2.40
N GLN A 35 -19.30 -10.14 1.85
CA GLN A 35 -20.75 -9.98 2.03
C GLN A 35 -21.16 -10.04 3.50
N TYR A 36 -20.62 -10.99 4.25
CA TYR A 36 -20.89 -11.12 5.69
C TYR A 36 -20.39 -9.91 6.47
N LEU A 37 -19.16 -9.46 6.23
CA LEU A 37 -18.54 -8.33 6.92
C LEU A 37 -19.26 -7.01 6.59
N SER A 38 -19.51 -6.73 5.32
CA SER A 38 -20.21 -5.52 4.87
C SER A 38 -21.65 -5.46 5.40
N SER A 39 -22.36 -6.58 5.46
CA SER A 39 -23.77 -6.61 5.91
C SER A 39 -23.93 -6.53 7.43
N ASN A 40 -23.00 -7.11 8.21
CA ASN A 40 -23.15 -7.23 9.66
C ASN A 40 -22.26 -6.27 10.46
N PHE A 41 -21.15 -5.82 9.87
CA PHE A 41 -20.09 -5.07 10.56
C PHE A 41 -19.69 -3.83 9.79
N ASN A 42 -20.62 -3.21 9.05
CA ASN A 42 -20.32 -2.00 8.29
C ASN A 42 -19.58 -0.96 9.16
N ASP A 43 -18.51 -0.39 8.62
CA ASP A 43 -17.56 0.53 9.29
C ASP A 43 -16.76 -0.05 10.49
N GLN A 44 -16.96 -1.31 10.86
CA GLN A 44 -16.30 -1.97 12.00
C GLN A 44 -15.20 -2.97 11.61
N TYR A 45 -14.98 -3.22 10.31
CA TYR A 45 -13.89 -4.06 9.81
C TYR A 45 -12.98 -3.29 8.85
N LYS A 46 -11.72 -3.73 8.74
CA LYS A 46 -10.74 -3.16 7.81
C LYS A 46 -9.79 -4.23 7.31
N TYR A 47 -9.63 -4.37 6.00
CA TYR A 47 -8.51 -5.13 5.46
C TYR A 47 -7.22 -4.34 5.60
N ARG A 48 -6.24 -4.91 6.30
CA ARG A 48 -4.97 -4.24 6.61
C ARG A 48 -3.87 -4.53 5.61
N ARG A 49 -3.94 -5.67 4.94
CA ARG A 49 -2.96 -6.13 3.96
C ARG A 49 -3.63 -7.03 2.93
N LEU A 50 -3.26 -6.83 1.68
CA LEU A 50 -3.59 -7.70 0.55
C LEU A 50 -2.32 -7.87 -0.27
N ASP A 51 -1.94 -9.10 -0.56
CA ASP A 51 -0.83 -9.43 -1.45
C ASP A 51 -1.42 -10.20 -2.62
N PHE A 52 -1.45 -9.60 -3.81
CA PHE A 52 -1.98 -10.22 -5.02
C PHE A 52 -0.84 -10.64 -5.94
N ALA A 53 -0.83 -11.89 -6.37
CA ALA A 53 0.24 -12.44 -7.22
C ALA A 53 -0.28 -12.70 -8.64
N PHE A 54 0.50 -12.29 -9.63
CA PHE A 54 0.37 -12.68 -11.03
C PHE A 54 1.51 -13.66 -11.33
N ASP A 55 1.14 -14.90 -11.65
CA ASP A 55 2.08 -15.95 -12.04
C ASP A 55 2.23 -16.02 -13.57
N ASN A 56 3.38 -16.49 -14.03
CA ASN A 56 3.68 -16.67 -15.46
C ASN A 56 3.54 -15.37 -16.28
N VAL A 57 4.00 -14.24 -15.73
CA VAL A 57 3.96 -12.97 -16.46
C VAL A 57 4.89 -13.01 -17.69
N PRO A 58 4.60 -12.27 -18.78
CA PRO A 58 5.31 -12.37 -20.07
C PRO A 58 6.65 -11.63 -20.09
N PHE A 59 7.28 -11.46 -18.92
CA PHE A 59 8.54 -10.74 -18.75
C PHE A 59 9.32 -11.34 -17.58
N ASN A 60 10.62 -11.07 -17.53
CA ASN A 60 11.50 -11.46 -16.45
C ASN A 60 11.88 -10.26 -15.57
N PRO A 61 12.37 -10.48 -14.34
CA PRO A 61 12.75 -9.35 -13.50
C PRO A 61 13.91 -8.52 -14.10
N GLN A 62 14.73 -9.10 -14.98
CA GLN A 62 15.76 -8.38 -15.75
C GLN A 62 15.16 -7.40 -16.76
N ASP A 63 14.05 -7.75 -17.41
CA ASP A 63 13.35 -6.85 -18.35
C ASP A 63 12.80 -5.63 -17.61
N VAL A 64 12.31 -5.85 -16.39
CA VAL A 64 11.84 -4.78 -15.49
C VAL A 64 12.99 -3.86 -15.09
N GLU A 65 14.13 -4.41 -14.66
CA GLU A 65 15.32 -3.61 -14.35
C GLU A 65 15.77 -2.79 -15.56
N HIS A 66 15.84 -3.41 -16.74
CA HIS A 66 16.25 -2.75 -17.97
C HIS A 66 15.33 -1.58 -18.31
N ALA A 67 14.00 -1.79 -18.29
CA ALA A 67 13.02 -0.74 -18.55
C ALA A 67 13.13 0.42 -17.54
N ILE A 68 13.47 0.15 -16.28
CA ILE A 68 13.69 1.18 -15.27
C ILE A 68 14.95 2.00 -15.59
N LYS A 69 16.05 1.33 -15.96
CA LYS A 69 17.32 1.99 -16.33
C LYS A 69 17.15 2.87 -17.58
N GLU A 70 16.32 2.46 -18.52
CA GLU A 70 16.00 3.21 -19.74
C GLU A 70 14.91 4.28 -19.54
N ASN A 71 14.53 4.59 -18.30
CA ASN A 71 13.46 5.55 -17.97
C ASN A 71 12.10 5.26 -18.63
N GLN A 72 11.79 3.99 -18.89
CA GLN A 72 10.51 3.55 -19.46
C GLN A 72 9.43 3.30 -18.40
N LEU A 73 9.70 3.57 -17.12
CA LEU A 73 8.76 3.39 -16.01
C LEU A 73 8.17 4.74 -15.56
N ARG A 74 6.84 4.83 -15.53
CA ARG A 74 6.11 5.79 -14.69
C ARG A 74 5.69 5.09 -13.39
N SER A 75 6.07 5.64 -12.24
CA SER A 75 5.70 5.08 -10.93
C SER A 75 5.41 6.15 -9.89
N LEU A 76 4.55 5.81 -8.92
CA LEU A 76 4.38 6.56 -7.68
C LEU A 76 5.32 6.09 -6.56
N ALA A 77 6.12 5.04 -6.79
CA ALA A 77 7.16 4.62 -5.87
C ALA A 77 8.28 5.68 -5.81
N LYS A 78 8.89 5.83 -4.65
CA LYS A 78 10.09 6.69 -4.53
C LYS A 78 11.28 5.97 -5.16
N ARG A 79 12.10 6.70 -5.92
CA ARG A 79 13.32 6.15 -6.54
C ARG A 79 14.27 5.49 -5.54
N GLU A 80 14.38 6.05 -4.33
CA GLU A 80 15.21 5.50 -3.24
C GLU A 80 14.75 4.13 -2.72
N THR A 81 13.53 3.71 -3.05
CA THR A 81 12.97 2.42 -2.63
C THR A 81 13.15 1.31 -3.66
N LEU A 82 13.73 1.63 -4.82
CA LEU A 82 14.04 0.65 -5.85
C LEU A 82 15.19 -0.24 -5.40
N LYS A 83 15.03 -1.56 -5.51
CA LYS A 83 16.09 -2.52 -5.23
C LYS A 83 16.16 -3.62 -6.28
N PHE A 84 17.39 -4.05 -6.53
CA PHE A 84 17.71 -5.17 -7.41
C PHE A 84 18.51 -6.19 -6.61
N HIS A 85 18.07 -7.44 -6.64
CA HIS A 85 18.73 -8.54 -5.93
C HIS A 85 18.92 -9.69 -6.91
N GLY A 86 20.16 -10.14 -7.08
CA GLY A 86 20.51 -11.30 -7.89
C GLY A 86 21.35 -12.29 -7.10
N SER A 87 20.96 -13.56 -7.14
CA SER A 87 21.72 -14.66 -6.54
C SER A 87 21.99 -15.72 -7.63
N PRO A 88 23.06 -15.56 -8.44
CA PRO A 88 23.28 -16.37 -9.63
C PRO A 88 23.53 -17.85 -9.35
N PHE A 89 23.93 -18.21 -8.12
CA PHE A 89 24.19 -19.60 -7.73
C PHE A 89 23.09 -20.20 -6.85
N GLN A 90 22.05 -19.42 -6.53
CA GLN A 90 20.93 -19.92 -5.72
C GLN A 90 20.00 -20.75 -6.59
N LEU A 91 19.65 -21.95 -6.12
CA LEU A 91 18.63 -22.77 -6.75
C LEU A 91 17.24 -22.15 -6.57
N ARG A 92 16.45 -22.19 -7.64
CA ARG A 92 15.01 -21.93 -7.64
C ARG A 92 14.26 -23.14 -7.10
N ASP A 93 12.97 -22.95 -6.84
CA ASP A 93 12.08 -24.03 -6.38
C ASP A 93 11.85 -25.11 -7.47
N ASN A 94 12.20 -24.84 -8.74
CA ASN A 94 12.15 -25.78 -9.86
C ASN A 94 13.53 -26.34 -10.26
N ASP A 95 14.51 -26.29 -9.36
CA ASP A 95 15.89 -26.77 -9.55
C ASP A 95 16.74 -26.02 -10.59
N GLU A 96 16.22 -24.97 -11.23
CA GLU A 96 17.02 -24.08 -12.06
C GLU A 96 17.97 -23.21 -11.23
N ILE A 97 19.14 -22.91 -11.78
CA ILE A 97 20.14 -22.06 -11.13
C ILE A 97 19.88 -20.58 -11.43
N GLY A 98 19.98 -19.76 -10.40
CA GLY A 98 20.01 -18.31 -10.48
C GLY A 98 18.66 -17.67 -10.18
N THR A 99 18.59 -16.84 -9.14
CA THR A 99 17.39 -16.05 -8.82
C THR A 99 17.63 -14.57 -9.08
N TYR A 100 16.57 -13.87 -9.50
CA TYR A 100 16.56 -12.43 -9.69
C TYR A 100 15.29 -11.83 -9.09
N THR A 101 15.39 -10.66 -8.49
CA THR A 101 14.29 -9.96 -7.83
C THR A 101 14.43 -8.46 -8.00
N VAL A 102 13.34 -7.82 -8.41
CA VAL A 102 13.19 -6.37 -8.49
C VAL A 102 12.08 -5.93 -7.54
N GLU A 103 12.40 -5.02 -6.64
CA GLU A 103 11.45 -4.43 -5.70
C GLU A 103 11.22 -2.95 -6.01
N LEU A 104 9.96 -2.54 -6.08
CA LEU A 104 9.53 -1.15 -6.26
C LEU A 104 8.61 -0.75 -5.09
N GLY A 105 9.09 0.15 -4.23
CA GLY A 105 8.39 0.56 -3.01
C GLY A 105 9.01 -0.05 -1.76
N SER A 106 8.46 0.31 -0.59
CA SER A 106 8.91 -0.21 0.70
C SER A 106 7.92 -1.22 1.24
N SER A 107 8.42 -2.25 1.93
CA SER A 107 7.59 -3.23 2.65
C SER A 107 6.70 -2.57 3.71
N THR A 108 7.07 -1.39 4.21
CA THR A 108 6.29 -0.60 5.17
C THR A 108 5.37 0.44 4.52
N SER A 109 5.43 0.60 3.19
CA SER A 109 4.59 1.55 2.47
C SER A 109 3.23 0.94 2.10
N GLN A 110 2.28 1.79 1.69
CA GLN A 110 0.93 1.35 1.32
C GLN A 110 0.89 0.44 0.09
N ARG A 111 1.91 0.52 -0.77
CA ARG A 111 2.00 -0.23 -2.04
C ARG A 111 3.45 -0.60 -2.30
N MET A 112 3.68 -1.86 -2.65
CA MET A 112 4.99 -2.37 -3.07
C MET A 112 4.78 -3.41 -4.16
N ILE A 113 5.64 -3.42 -5.17
CA ILE A 113 5.69 -4.47 -6.18
C ILE A 113 6.99 -5.23 -6.02
N THR A 114 6.90 -6.56 -6.16
CA THR A 114 8.06 -7.44 -6.23
C THR A 114 7.93 -8.31 -7.47
N VAL A 115 8.90 -8.23 -8.39
CA VAL A 115 8.98 -9.12 -9.55
C VAL A 115 10.15 -10.07 -9.33
N TYR A 116 9.92 -11.38 -9.34
CA TYR A 116 10.96 -12.36 -9.05
C TYR A 116 10.70 -13.71 -9.72
N ASN A 117 11.74 -14.53 -9.86
CA ASN A 117 11.67 -15.86 -10.50
C ASN A 117 12.08 -17.01 -9.57
N LYS A 118 12.15 -16.77 -8.26
CA LYS A 118 12.58 -17.80 -7.27
C LYS A 118 11.71 -19.06 -7.29
N ARG A 119 10.41 -18.93 -7.58
CA ARG A 119 9.43 -20.04 -7.56
C ARG A 119 9.33 -20.81 -8.89
N GLY A 120 10.29 -20.61 -9.80
CA GLY A 120 10.25 -21.16 -11.16
C GLY A 120 9.83 -20.08 -12.16
N PRO A 121 8.54 -19.99 -12.54
CA PRO A 121 8.06 -18.92 -13.40
C PRO A 121 8.24 -17.53 -12.77
N THR A 122 8.34 -16.50 -13.62
CA THR A 122 8.33 -15.13 -13.12
C THR A 122 6.97 -14.80 -12.51
N ARG A 123 7.02 -14.27 -11.28
CA ARG A 123 5.87 -13.80 -10.52
C ARG A 123 5.99 -12.31 -10.28
N LEU A 124 4.90 -11.58 -10.47
CA LEU A 124 4.71 -10.22 -10.01
C LEU A 124 3.79 -10.24 -8.78
N GLU A 125 4.28 -9.84 -7.62
CA GLU A 125 3.48 -9.64 -6.42
C GLU A 125 3.20 -8.14 -6.23
N PHE A 126 1.94 -7.79 -6.04
CA PHE A 126 1.49 -6.46 -5.66
C PHE A 126 0.99 -6.48 -4.22
N GLN A 127 1.81 -5.96 -3.31
CA GLN A 127 1.48 -5.81 -1.90
C GLN A 127 0.79 -4.46 -1.67
N MET A 128 -0.33 -4.49 -0.95
CA MET A 128 -1.11 -3.33 -0.56
C MET A 128 -1.37 -3.33 0.94
N ARG A 129 -1.42 -2.15 1.57
CA ARG A 129 -1.65 -2.00 3.01
C ARG A 129 -2.67 -0.90 3.35
N ASP A 130 -3.22 -1.01 4.55
CA ASP A 130 -4.15 -0.05 5.16
C ASP A 130 -5.31 0.32 4.22
N LYS A 131 -5.47 1.61 3.90
CA LYS A 131 -6.58 2.11 3.07
C LYS A 131 -6.59 1.51 1.67
N ARG A 132 -5.41 1.26 1.08
CA ARG A 132 -5.32 0.62 -0.24
C ARG A 132 -5.77 -0.83 -0.18
N ALA A 133 -5.29 -1.58 0.83
CA ALA A 133 -5.73 -2.95 1.03
C ALA A 133 -7.25 -3.00 1.20
N HIS A 134 -7.81 -2.19 2.11
CA HIS A 134 -9.26 -2.17 2.32
C HIS A 134 -10.07 -1.86 1.05
N LEU A 135 -9.74 -0.77 0.34
CA LEU A 135 -10.47 -0.39 -0.87
C LEU A 135 -10.42 -1.51 -1.93
N ILE A 136 -9.21 -2.01 -2.21
CA ILE A 136 -9.02 -2.97 -3.29
C ILE A 136 -9.60 -4.33 -2.91
N THR A 137 -9.46 -4.76 -1.65
CA THR A 137 -10.06 -6.02 -1.18
C THR A 137 -11.58 -5.97 -1.22
N CYS A 138 -12.23 -4.87 -0.82
CA CYS A 138 -13.68 -4.75 -0.93
C CYS A 138 -14.16 -4.82 -2.39
N GLU A 139 -13.45 -4.16 -3.32
CA GLU A 139 -13.77 -4.23 -4.75
C GLU A 139 -13.53 -5.64 -5.33
N LEU A 140 -12.40 -6.24 -4.99
CA LEU A 140 -12.00 -7.57 -5.47
C LEU A 140 -12.95 -8.66 -4.95
N PHE A 141 -13.20 -8.70 -3.65
CA PHE A 141 -14.03 -9.72 -3.03
C PHE A 141 -15.53 -9.43 -3.24
N GLY A 142 -15.90 -8.17 -3.49
CA GLY A 142 -17.25 -7.80 -3.89
C GLY A 142 -17.57 -8.04 -5.36
N ALA A 143 -16.60 -8.45 -6.18
CA ALA A 143 -16.81 -8.70 -7.61
C ALA A 143 -17.78 -9.88 -7.83
N ASP A 144 -18.62 -9.77 -8.87
CA ASP A 144 -19.61 -10.80 -9.20
C ASP A 144 -18.97 -12.14 -9.63
N ASN A 145 -17.77 -12.09 -10.22
CA ASN A 145 -17.05 -13.24 -10.77
C ASN A 145 -15.54 -13.07 -10.61
N ILE A 146 -14.84 -14.16 -10.29
CA ILE A 146 -13.36 -14.23 -10.24
C ILE A 146 -12.69 -13.76 -11.54
N THR A 147 -13.34 -13.90 -12.70
CA THR A 147 -12.79 -13.42 -13.98
C THR A 147 -12.51 -11.92 -13.99
N ASN A 148 -13.24 -11.15 -13.16
CA ASN A 148 -13.07 -9.70 -13.07
C ASN A 148 -11.86 -9.32 -12.19
N TRP A 149 -11.32 -10.25 -11.40
CA TRP A 149 -10.20 -9.97 -10.50
C TRP A 149 -8.97 -9.46 -11.23
N TYR A 150 -8.68 -10.05 -12.38
CA TYR A 150 -7.54 -9.63 -13.19
C TYR A 150 -7.71 -8.17 -13.68
N GLU A 151 -8.87 -7.81 -14.21
CA GLU A 151 -9.15 -6.45 -14.68
C GLU A 151 -9.06 -5.42 -13.55
N ILE A 152 -9.72 -5.70 -12.42
CA ILE A 152 -9.67 -4.86 -11.22
C ILE A 152 -8.22 -4.65 -10.77
N MET A 153 -7.46 -5.74 -10.65
CA MET A 153 -6.09 -5.67 -10.14
C MET A 153 -5.13 -4.97 -11.11
N ILE A 154 -5.27 -5.17 -12.42
CA ILE A 154 -4.49 -4.43 -13.42
C ILE A 154 -4.81 -2.94 -13.35
N GLY A 155 -6.09 -2.56 -13.19
CA GLY A 155 -6.49 -1.16 -13.03
C GLY A 155 -5.78 -0.46 -11.87
N HIS A 156 -5.73 -1.11 -10.70
CA HIS A 156 -5.02 -0.60 -9.51
C HIS A 156 -3.51 -0.66 -9.63
N LEU A 157 -2.97 -1.68 -10.32
CA LEU A 157 -1.55 -1.80 -10.60
C LEU A 157 -1.07 -0.65 -11.49
N ARG A 158 -1.83 -0.32 -12.56
CA ARG A 158 -1.52 0.77 -13.50
C ARG A 158 -1.60 2.17 -12.88
N ASP A 159 -2.39 2.32 -11.81
CA ASP A 159 -2.40 3.51 -10.96
C ASP A 159 -1.09 3.68 -10.17
N TYR A 160 -0.32 2.61 -9.97
CA TYR A 160 0.92 2.62 -9.20
C TYR A 160 2.18 2.57 -10.07
N VAL A 161 2.21 1.73 -11.10
CA VAL A 161 3.31 1.57 -12.06
C VAL A 161 2.78 1.41 -13.48
N ASP A 162 3.50 1.88 -14.48
CA ASP A 162 3.14 1.73 -15.89
C ASP A 162 4.41 1.80 -16.73
N PHE A 163 4.71 0.73 -17.45
CA PHE A 163 5.89 0.64 -18.30
C PHE A 163 5.52 0.95 -19.74
N SER A 164 6.43 1.61 -20.45
CA SER A 164 6.29 1.89 -21.89
C SER A 164 7.01 0.82 -22.70
N THR A 165 6.59 -0.44 -22.57
CA THR A 165 7.24 -1.62 -23.16
C THR A 165 6.22 -2.62 -23.74
N PRO A 166 6.55 -3.37 -24.81
CA PRO A 166 5.61 -4.31 -25.43
C PRO A 166 5.11 -5.42 -24.50
N TRP A 167 5.98 -5.97 -23.65
CA TRP A 167 5.59 -7.02 -22.68
C TRP A 167 4.63 -6.49 -21.62
N TRP A 168 4.66 -5.20 -21.31
CA TRP A 168 3.71 -4.59 -20.39
C TRP A 168 2.36 -4.37 -21.04
N ASP A 169 2.33 -3.99 -22.33
CA ASP A 169 1.10 -3.90 -23.09
C ASP A 169 0.44 -5.27 -23.24
N GLU A 170 1.22 -6.34 -23.48
CA GLU A 170 0.76 -7.72 -23.46
C GLU A 170 0.20 -8.12 -22.08
N PHE A 171 0.96 -7.85 -21.02
CA PHE A 171 0.56 -8.18 -19.66
C PHE A 171 -0.65 -7.41 -19.15
N THR A 172 -0.87 -6.18 -19.63
CA THR A 172 -2.02 -5.36 -19.18
C THR A 172 -3.23 -5.50 -20.10
N GLN A 173 -3.08 -6.10 -21.28
CA GLN A 173 -4.16 -6.30 -22.26
C GLN A 173 -4.95 -5.01 -22.57
N SER A 174 -4.26 -3.87 -22.57
CA SER A 174 -4.87 -2.53 -22.72
C SER A 174 -5.87 -2.12 -21.64
N ILE A 175 -5.99 -2.85 -20.53
CA ILE A 175 -6.89 -2.55 -19.41
C ILE A 175 -6.51 -1.20 -18.82
N GLY A 176 -7.48 -0.29 -18.70
CA GLY A 176 -7.29 1.08 -18.23
C GLY A 176 -6.86 1.16 -16.76
N ARG A 177 -6.58 2.38 -16.30
CA ARG A 177 -6.34 2.67 -14.87
C ARG A 177 -7.65 2.72 -14.10
N ALA A 178 -7.60 2.35 -12.82
CA ALA A 178 -8.74 2.50 -11.91
C ALA A 178 -9.00 3.98 -11.54
N TRP A 179 -7.99 4.85 -11.67
CA TRP A 179 -8.05 6.28 -11.33
C TRP A 179 -8.43 6.55 -9.87
N VAL A 180 -8.16 5.61 -8.98
CA VAL A 180 -8.53 5.70 -7.57
C VAL A 180 -7.50 6.57 -6.85
N THR A 181 -7.86 7.84 -6.66
CA THR A 181 -7.03 8.79 -5.93
C THR A 181 -7.35 8.75 -4.44
N LEU A 182 -6.59 7.96 -3.66
CA LEU A 182 -6.72 7.96 -2.19
C LEU A 182 -6.13 9.20 -1.52
N SER A 183 -5.40 10.04 -2.25
CA SER A 183 -4.90 11.30 -1.70
C SER A 183 -6.01 12.32 -1.72
N ASN A 184 -6.87 12.30 -0.72
CA ASN A 184 -7.65 13.47 -0.37
C ASN A 184 -6.80 14.31 0.61
N PRO A 185 -6.32 15.52 0.24
CA PRO A 185 -5.66 16.43 1.16
C PRO A 185 -6.51 16.74 2.41
N LYS A 186 -7.84 16.55 2.32
CA LYS A 186 -8.78 16.68 3.45
C LYS A 186 -8.70 15.53 4.46
N GLU A 187 -8.01 14.42 4.15
CA GLU A 187 -7.79 13.31 5.08
C GLU A 187 -6.59 13.50 6.03
N VAL A 188 -5.88 14.62 5.91
CA VAL A 188 -5.07 15.10 7.03
C VAL A 188 -6.06 15.54 8.11
N SER A 189 -6.58 14.59 8.89
CA SER A 189 -7.42 14.91 10.04
C SER A 189 -6.54 15.51 11.13
N MET A 190 -7.07 16.49 11.87
CA MET A 190 -6.38 17.05 13.03
C MET A 190 -5.99 15.94 14.01
N GLU A 191 -6.85 14.93 14.16
CA GLU A 191 -6.62 13.75 14.98
C GLU A 191 -5.36 12.96 14.58
N LYS A 192 -5.10 12.76 13.27
CA LYS A 192 -3.85 12.11 12.82
C LYS A 192 -2.62 12.95 13.12
N ILE A 193 -2.72 14.27 12.96
CA ILE A 193 -1.62 15.19 13.31
C ILE A 193 -1.36 15.12 14.81
N LEU A 194 -2.41 15.16 15.63
CA LEU A 194 -2.31 15.10 17.09
C LEU A 194 -1.71 13.77 17.53
N ASN A 195 -2.22 12.64 17.01
CA ASN A 195 -1.68 11.33 17.35
C ASN A 195 -0.20 11.19 16.91
N TRP A 196 0.18 11.72 15.74
CA TRP A 196 1.59 11.77 15.35
C TRP A 196 2.41 12.67 16.28
N TYR A 197 1.89 13.84 16.65
CA TYR A 197 2.54 14.77 17.57
C TYR A 197 2.75 14.13 18.94
N GLU A 198 1.72 13.53 19.54
CA GLU A 198 1.77 12.85 20.83
C GLU A 198 2.83 11.73 20.83
N ASN A 199 2.84 10.90 19.79
CA ASN A 199 3.74 9.74 19.74
C ASN A 199 5.17 10.06 19.33
N GLN A 200 5.42 11.16 18.60
CA GLN A 200 6.73 11.42 17.99
C GLN A 200 7.39 12.71 18.48
N ILE A 201 6.60 13.71 18.88
CA ILE A 201 7.08 15.07 19.16
C ILE A 201 6.88 15.46 20.62
N ALA A 202 5.76 15.08 21.24
CA ALA A 202 5.37 15.58 22.55
C ALA A 202 6.45 15.39 23.64
N PRO A 203 7.16 14.24 23.75
CA PRO A 203 8.21 14.09 24.75
C PRO A 203 9.36 15.09 24.57
N ALA A 204 9.86 15.24 23.35
CA ALA A 204 10.93 16.19 23.04
C ALA A 204 10.46 17.65 23.20
N PHE A 205 9.21 17.93 22.81
CA PHE A 205 8.64 19.26 22.93
C PHE A 205 8.43 19.66 24.40
N SER A 206 8.04 18.73 25.28
CA SER A 206 7.94 18.99 26.73
C SER A 206 9.28 19.47 27.29
N VAL A 207 10.37 18.78 26.97
CA VAL A 207 11.73 19.19 27.42
C VAL A 207 12.10 20.57 26.88
N ILE A 208 11.73 20.88 25.64
CA ILE A 208 11.97 22.22 25.06
C ILE A 208 11.19 23.28 25.83
N VAL A 209 9.93 23.02 26.17
CA VAL A 209 9.10 23.96 26.93
C VAL A 209 9.68 24.21 28.33
N ASP A 210 10.20 23.18 28.99
CA ASP A 210 10.75 23.30 30.34
C ASP A 210 12.14 23.96 30.38
N THR A 211 12.90 23.91 29.28
CA THR A 211 14.31 24.35 29.25
C THR A 211 14.55 25.64 28.48
N GLN A 212 13.63 26.06 27.61
CA GLN A 212 13.84 27.20 26.72
C GLN A 212 12.93 28.38 27.07
N SER A 213 13.36 29.60 26.72
CA SER A 213 12.53 30.79 26.89
C SER A 213 11.35 30.80 25.91
N SER A 214 10.29 31.53 26.28
CA SER A 214 9.10 31.73 25.44
C SER A 214 9.43 32.34 24.07
N GLU A 215 10.48 33.15 23.96
CA GLU A 215 10.96 33.72 22.70
C GLU A 215 11.48 32.65 21.73
N VAL A 216 12.23 31.67 22.23
CA VAL A 216 12.74 30.55 21.42
C VAL A 216 11.58 29.70 20.91
N ILE A 217 10.61 29.38 21.78
CA ILE A 217 9.42 28.62 21.43
C ILE A 217 8.60 29.35 20.35
N ASN A 218 8.37 30.65 20.53
CA ASN A 218 7.66 31.47 19.55
C ASN A 218 8.38 31.52 18.20
N LYS A 219 9.72 31.59 18.20
CA LYS A 219 10.51 31.52 16.98
C LYS A 219 10.35 30.17 16.26
N MET A 220 10.29 29.05 17.00
CA MET A 220 10.03 27.73 16.44
C MET A 220 8.63 27.65 15.81
N ILE A 221 7.60 28.15 16.51
CA ILE A 221 6.22 28.19 16.00
C ILE A 221 6.16 29.02 14.72
N ASN A 222 6.75 30.21 14.70
CA ASN A 222 6.76 31.08 13.52
C ASN A 222 7.51 30.44 12.34
N ARG A 223 8.63 29.77 12.59
CA ARG A 223 9.33 28.99 11.56
C ARG A 223 8.46 27.86 11.02
N GLY A 224 7.71 27.18 11.89
CA GLY A 224 6.74 26.16 11.52
C GLY A 224 5.62 26.73 10.64
N ARG A 225 5.05 27.88 11.01
CA ARG A 225 4.02 28.60 10.23
C ARG A 225 4.54 28.98 8.84
N ASN A 226 5.77 29.50 8.75
CA ASN A 226 6.36 29.91 7.47
C ASN A 226 6.69 28.73 6.55
N ARG A 227 6.97 27.55 7.11
CA ARG A 227 7.25 26.31 6.36
C ARG A 227 6.00 25.48 6.07
N ARG A 228 4.85 25.87 6.61
CA ARG A 228 3.60 25.13 6.47
C ARG A 228 3.12 25.22 5.03
N GLY A 229 3.19 24.10 4.30
CA GLY A 229 2.69 24.03 2.92
C GLY A 229 1.17 24.15 2.81
N ALA A 230 0.68 24.41 1.59
CA ALA A 230 -0.74 24.64 1.28
C ALA A 230 -1.69 23.53 1.75
N ARG A 231 -1.19 22.29 1.92
CA ARG A 231 -1.96 21.14 2.42
C ARG A 231 -2.65 21.37 3.78
N TYR A 232 -2.11 22.24 4.63
CA TYR A 232 -2.65 22.49 5.96
C TYR A 232 -3.69 23.63 6.00
N ASN A 233 -3.85 24.38 4.91
CA ASN A 233 -4.79 25.49 4.88
C ASN A 233 -6.23 25.01 5.05
N PHE A 234 -6.55 23.80 4.58
CA PHE A 234 -7.87 23.19 4.75
C PHE A 234 -8.23 22.89 6.21
N LEU A 235 -7.24 22.62 7.07
CA LEU A 235 -7.47 22.40 8.51
C LEU A 235 -7.71 23.69 9.29
N LEU A 236 -7.41 24.83 8.68
CA LEU A 236 -7.47 26.14 9.29
C LEU A 236 -8.61 26.99 8.73
N ASP A 237 -9.24 26.56 7.62
CA ASP A 237 -10.49 27.16 7.15
C ASP A 237 -11.63 26.72 8.09
N PRO A 238 -12.29 27.64 8.80
CA PRO A 238 -13.39 27.34 9.71
C PRO A 238 -14.55 26.59 9.04
N ARG A 239 -14.69 26.71 7.71
CA ARG A 239 -15.73 26.05 6.90
C ARG A 239 -15.38 24.61 6.52
N GLY A 240 -14.12 24.20 6.67
CA GLY A 240 -13.66 22.83 6.41
C GLY A 240 -13.85 21.87 7.60
N ALA A 241 -13.97 22.40 8.82
CA ALA A 241 -14.11 21.62 10.05
C ALA A 241 -15.53 21.06 10.28
N SER A 242 -16.54 21.59 9.58
CA SER A 242 -17.96 21.22 9.74
C SER A 242 -18.44 20.10 8.82
N ILE A 243 -17.59 19.56 7.93
CA ILE A 243 -18.00 18.55 6.93
C ILE A 243 -17.71 17.11 7.40
N ASN A 244 -17.00 16.92 8.53
CA ASN A 244 -16.59 15.60 9.03
C ASN A 244 -17.22 15.23 10.39
N LYS A 245 -18.47 15.65 10.65
CA LYS A 245 -19.27 15.11 11.75
C LYS A 245 -20.39 14.26 11.20
#